data_AF-A0A5C0E0T8-F1
#
_entry.id   AF-A0A5C0E0T8-F1
#
_cell.length_a   1.000
_cell.length_b   1.000
_cell.length_c   1.000
_cell.angle_alpha   90.00
_cell.angle_beta   90.00
_cell.angle_gamma   90.00
#
_symmetry.space_group_name_H-M   'P 1'
#
loop_
_entity.id
_entity.type
_entity.pdbx_description
1 polymer ?
#
loop_
_entity_poly.entity_id
_entity_poly.type
_entity_poly.pdbx_seq_one_letter_code
_entity_poly.pdbx_strand_id
1 'polypeptide(L)'
;MPTNKTPPSEMIRVPNVLIPVVRQLAKIHRDGHTTALLQGLQELIAQFDSSVKLEATSELQQVEEKLGELKTHLCQQDQQVATKLEVLGKQLEKIEKAIVSGRYSGGNSRQRYSGYQYQQQPVEITSFAPENLAQRLGVTQQSLTTEWETKTEQEFISWSRNRDPSSLGWKLNVKDGLYYPVRQ
;
A
#
# COMPACT_ATOMS: atom_id res chain seq x y z
N MET A 1 -12.76 -43.71 49.80
CA MET A 1 -13.07 -44.20 48.43
C MET A 1 -14.58 -44.42 48.33
N PRO A 2 -15.38 -43.41 47.92
CA PRO A 2 -16.82 -43.60 47.77
C PRO A 2 -17.11 -44.36 46.48
N THR A 3 -17.79 -45.50 46.61
CA THR A 3 -18.28 -46.31 45.49
C THR A 3 -19.57 -45.70 44.98
N ASN A 4 -19.50 -44.96 43.87
CA ASN A 4 -20.68 -44.44 43.17
C ASN A 4 -21.46 -45.62 42.57
N LYS A 5 -22.36 -46.22 43.34
CA LYS A 5 -23.32 -47.20 42.84
C LYS A 5 -24.38 -46.46 42.04
N THR A 6 -24.50 -46.80 40.76
CA THR A 6 -25.54 -46.28 39.87
C THR A 6 -26.91 -46.59 40.48
N PRO A 7 -27.83 -45.61 40.60
CA PRO A 7 -29.15 -45.86 41.15
C PRO A 7 -29.91 -46.90 40.32
N PRO A 8 -30.76 -47.72 40.96
CA PRO A 8 -31.56 -48.73 40.25
C PRO A 8 -32.48 -48.09 39.21
N SER A 9 -32.67 -48.77 38.07
CA SER A 9 -33.50 -48.26 36.97
C SER A 9 -34.96 -48.06 37.41
N GLU A 10 -35.49 -46.86 37.27
CA GLU A 10 -36.91 -46.56 37.51
C GLU A 10 -37.79 -46.90 36.29
N MET A 11 -38.99 -47.43 36.55
CA MET A 11 -39.96 -47.73 35.50
C MET A 11 -40.76 -46.47 35.14
N ILE A 12 -40.36 -45.82 34.04
CA ILE A 12 -41.13 -44.73 33.45
C ILE A 12 -42.28 -45.33 32.64
N ARG A 13 -43.52 -44.90 32.90
CA ARG A 13 -44.66 -45.24 32.04
C ARG A 13 -44.55 -44.46 30.74
N VAL A 14 -44.65 -45.17 29.63
CA VAL A 14 -44.54 -44.60 28.29
C VAL A 14 -45.79 -44.98 27.47
N PRO A 15 -46.38 -44.06 26.71
CA PRO A 15 -47.45 -44.38 25.76
C PRO A 15 -47.07 -45.55 24.83
N ASN A 16 -48.03 -46.42 24.52
CA ASN A 16 -47.78 -47.66 23.76
C ASN A 16 -47.05 -47.43 22.42
N VAL A 17 -47.33 -46.30 21.76
CA VAL A 17 -46.73 -45.92 20.48
C VAL A 17 -45.21 -45.69 20.58
N LEU A 18 -44.73 -45.25 21.75
CA LEU A 18 -43.33 -44.89 21.98
C LEU A 18 -42.50 -46.03 22.58
N ILE A 19 -43.13 -47.12 23.04
CA ILE A 19 -42.45 -48.32 23.56
C ILE A 19 -41.34 -48.86 22.64
N PRO A 20 -41.55 -49.06 21.32
CA PRO A 20 -40.50 -49.61 20.47
C PRO A 20 -39.27 -48.69 20.39
N VAL A 21 -39.48 -47.38 20.34
CA VAL A 21 -38.42 -46.37 20.29
C VAL A 21 -37.65 -46.33 21.61
N VAL A 22 -38.35 -46.31 22.75
CA VAL A 22 -37.72 -46.28 24.08
C VAL A 22 -36.91 -47.55 24.34
N ARG A 23 -37.37 -48.72 23.88
CA ARG A 23 -36.60 -49.97 23.97
C ARG A 23 -35.32 -49.92 23.15
N GLN A 24 -35.37 -49.38 21.93
CA GLN A 24 -34.18 -49.19 21.11
C GLN A 24 -33.21 -48.19 21.75
N LEU A 25 -33.71 -47.05 22.25
CA LEU A 25 -32.90 -46.06 22.97
C LEU A 25 -32.21 -46.66 24.21
N ALA A 26 -32.96 -47.41 25.01
CA ALA A 26 -32.41 -48.08 26.20
C ALA A 26 -31.36 -49.14 25.84
N LYS A 27 -31.52 -49.82 24.70
CA LYS A 27 -30.53 -50.75 24.17
C LYS A 27 -29.25 -50.01 23.76
N ILE A 28 -29.36 -48.97 22.95
CA ILE A 28 -28.24 -48.12 22.52
C ILE A 28 -27.49 -47.53 23.73
N HIS A 29 -28.23 -47.12 24.76
CA HIS A 29 -27.65 -46.61 26.00
C HIS A 29 -26.92 -47.71 26.80
N ARG A 30 -27.51 -48.91 26.92
CA ARG A 30 -26.85 -50.06 27.56
C ARG A 30 -25.60 -50.52 26.82
N ASP A 31 -25.61 -50.43 25.50
CA ASP A 31 -24.49 -50.81 24.64
C ASP A 31 -23.35 -49.75 24.65
N GLY A 32 -23.49 -48.67 25.44
CA GLY A 32 -22.45 -47.63 25.59
C GLY A 32 -22.30 -46.70 24.39
N HIS A 33 -23.18 -46.78 23.40
CA HIS A 33 -23.12 -45.94 22.20
C HIS A 33 -23.47 -44.48 22.50
N THR A 34 -24.36 -44.21 23.46
CA THR A 34 -24.67 -42.83 23.88
C THR A 34 -23.44 -42.13 24.44
N THR A 35 -22.64 -42.82 25.25
CA THR A 35 -21.40 -42.26 25.80
C THR A 35 -20.35 -42.06 24.71
N ALA A 36 -20.21 -43.00 23.76
CA ALA A 36 -19.29 -42.85 22.63
C ALA A 36 -19.66 -41.66 21.74
N LEU A 37 -20.97 -41.44 21.49
CA LEU A 37 -21.45 -40.32 20.70
C LEU A 37 -21.23 -38.98 21.41
N LEU A 38 -21.52 -38.89 22.70
CA LEU A 38 -21.27 -37.67 23.48
C LEU A 38 -19.77 -37.35 23.55
N GLN A 39 -18.94 -38.38 23.74
CA GLN A 39 -17.48 -38.23 23.72
C GLN A 39 -16.99 -37.75 22.35
N GLY A 40 -17.48 -38.34 21.25
CA GLY A 40 -17.14 -37.91 19.90
C GLY A 40 -17.59 -36.48 19.57
N LEU A 41 -18.77 -36.06 20.05
CA LEU A 41 -19.22 -34.67 19.93
C LEU A 41 -18.34 -33.72 20.74
N GLN A 42 -17.94 -34.11 21.95
CA GLN A 42 -17.06 -33.30 22.79
C GLN A 42 -15.66 -33.15 22.17
N GLU A 43 -15.11 -34.22 21.59
CA GLU A 43 -13.84 -34.18 20.87
C GLU A 43 -13.92 -33.30 19.62
N LEU A 44 -15.02 -33.40 18.86
CA LEU A 44 -15.24 -32.58 17.67
C LEU A 44 -15.38 -31.09 18.02
N ILE A 45 -16.13 -30.76 19.08
CA ILE A 45 -16.23 -29.37 19.59
C ILE A 45 -14.85 -28.86 20.02
N ALA A 46 -14.07 -29.66 20.77
CA ALA A 46 -12.73 -29.28 21.20
C ALA A 46 -11.75 -29.05 20.02
N GLN A 47 -11.89 -29.82 18.94
CA GLN A 47 -11.12 -29.60 17.70
C GLN A 47 -11.48 -28.26 17.04
N PHE A 48 -12.77 -27.91 16.96
CA PHE A 48 -13.18 -26.61 16.43
C PHE A 48 -12.67 -25.45 17.29
N ASP A 49 -12.84 -25.52 18.61
CA ASP A 49 -12.40 -24.46 19.52
C ASP A 49 -10.88 -24.24 19.46
N SER A 50 -10.09 -25.31 19.33
CA SER A 50 -8.64 -25.20 19.17
C SER A 50 -8.23 -24.64 17.80
N SER A 51 -8.87 -25.08 16.71
CA SER A 51 -8.62 -24.55 15.37
C SER A 51 -8.92 -23.06 15.27
N VAL A 52 -10.11 -22.64 15.72
CA VAL A 52 -10.56 -21.24 15.65
C VAL A 52 -9.68 -20.35 16.53
N LYS A 53 -9.28 -20.84 17.71
CA LYS A 53 -8.37 -20.10 18.60
C LYS A 53 -6.98 -19.92 17.97
N LEU A 54 -6.45 -20.91 17.28
CA LEU A 54 -5.15 -20.81 16.60
C LEU A 54 -5.20 -19.82 15.43
N GLU A 55 -6.22 -19.88 14.57
CA GLU A 55 -6.32 -18.95 13.44
C GLU A 55 -6.53 -17.51 13.91
N ALA A 56 -7.50 -17.25 14.80
CA ALA A 56 -7.76 -15.91 15.31
C ALA A 56 -6.54 -15.30 16.03
N THR A 57 -5.78 -16.10 16.79
CA THR A 57 -4.58 -15.60 17.46
C THR A 57 -3.45 -15.32 16.47
N SER A 58 -3.26 -16.17 15.46
CA SER A 58 -2.22 -15.97 14.44
C SER A 58 -2.48 -14.74 13.56
N GLU A 59 -3.72 -14.52 13.14
CA GLU A 59 -4.11 -13.36 12.35
C GLU A 59 -3.98 -12.06 13.15
N LEU A 60 -4.47 -12.06 14.40
CA LEU A 60 -4.34 -10.90 15.29
C LEU A 60 -2.87 -10.57 15.56
N GLN A 61 -2.02 -11.58 15.78
CA GLN A 61 -0.60 -11.40 16.00
C GLN A 61 0.11 -10.83 14.76
N GLN A 62 -0.26 -11.29 13.57
CA GLN A 62 0.28 -10.74 12.32
C GLN A 62 -0.19 -9.29 12.09
N VAL A 63 -1.44 -8.97 12.43
CA VAL A 63 -1.95 -7.59 12.35
C VAL A 63 -1.22 -6.68 13.34
N GLU A 64 -0.96 -7.15 14.56
CA GLU A 64 -0.22 -6.40 15.57
C GLU A 64 1.22 -6.12 15.13
N GLU A 65 1.90 -7.12 14.55
CA GLU A 65 3.24 -6.98 13.99
C GLU A 65 3.28 -5.94 12.86
N LYS A 66 2.40 -6.06 11.86
CA LYS A 66 2.29 -5.10 10.76
C LYS A 66 1.98 -3.68 11.24
N LEU A 67 1.15 -3.54 12.28
CA LEU A 67 0.82 -2.25 12.87
C LEU A 67 2.05 -1.64 13.58
N GLY A 68 2.86 -2.48 14.22
CA GLY A 68 4.16 -2.09 14.77
C GLY A 68 5.11 -1.57 13.69
N GLU A 69 5.26 -2.31 12.58
CA GLU A 69 6.09 -1.92 11.44
C GLU A 69 5.64 -0.57 10.85
N LEU A 70 4.35 -0.43 10.56
CA LEU A 70 3.75 0.80 10.06
C LEU A 70 4.02 2.00 10.98
N LYS A 71 3.89 1.80 12.30
CA LYS A 71 4.19 2.84 13.29
C LYS A 71 5.65 3.28 13.23
N THR A 72 6.58 2.34 13.11
CA THR A 72 8.01 2.67 12.99
C THR A 72 8.33 3.40 11.69
N HIS A 73 7.73 2.98 10.57
CA HIS A 73 7.92 3.62 9.28
C HIS A 73 7.40 5.07 9.28
N LEU A 74 6.23 5.31 9.88
CA LEU A 74 5.66 6.65 10.00
C LEU A 74 6.56 7.58 10.82
N CYS A 75 7.11 7.10 11.93
CA CYS A 75 8.05 7.85 12.76
C CYS A 75 9.32 8.24 11.99
N GLN A 76 9.87 7.30 11.20
CA GLN A 76 11.02 7.57 10.34
C GLN A 76 10.70 8.61 9.25
N GLN A 77 9.51 8.51 8.65
CA GLN A 77 9.06 9.46 7.64
C GLN A 77 8.90 10.87 8.22
N ASP A 78 8.31 11.01 9.41
CA ASP A 78 8.19 12.30 10.11
C ASP A 78 9.56 12.90 10.40
N GLN A 79 10.53 12.09 10.83
CA GLN A 79 11.90 12.56 11.07
C GLN A 79 12.60 13.00 9.76
N GLN A 80 12.38 12.30 8.65
CA GLN A 80 12.88 12.71 7.33
C GLN A 80 12.24 14.02 6.85
N VAL A 81 10.93 14.21 7.08
CA VAL A 81 10.25 15.46 6.72
C VAL A 81 10.78 16.61 7.58
N ALA A 82 10.92 16.42 8.89
CA ALA A 82 11.44 17.43 9.81
C ALA A 82 12.85 17.88 9.42
N THR A 83 13.74 16.94 9.10
CA THR A 83 15.11 17.26 8.65
C THR A 83 15.13 17.99 7.31
N LYS A 84 14.30 17.59 6.34
CA LYS A 84 14.17 18.32 5.06
C LYS A 84 13.66 19.74 5.26
N LEU A 85 12.68 19.95 6.14
CA LEU A 85 12.18 21.28 6.48
C LEU A 85 13.24 22.15 7.16
N GLU A 86 14.04 21.58 8.06
CA GLU A 86 15.16 22.30 8.68
C GLU A 86 16.21 22.74 7.65
N VAL A 87 16.55 21.86 6.69
CA VAL A 87 17.49 22.19 5.61
C VAL A 87 16.94 23.30 4.72
N LEU A 88 15.66 23.22 4.33
CA LEU A 88 15.01 24.27 3.54
C LEU A 88 14.97 25.60 4.30
N GLY A 89 14.66 25.58 5.60
CA GLY A 89 14.71 26.76 6.47
C GLY A 89 16.09 27.42 6.47
N LYS A 90 17.17 26.64 6.62
CA LYS A 90 18.55 27.15 6.56
C LYS A 90 18.92 27.72 5.19
N GLN A 91 18.41 27.13 4.10
CA GLN A 91 18.64 27.64 2.75
C GLN A 91 17.91 28.97 2.52
N LEU A 92 16.67 29.09 2.98
CA LEU A 92 15.90 30.33 2.92
C LEU A 92 16.57 31.44 3.73
N GLU A 93 17.07 31.14 4.93
CA GLU A 93 17.81 32.11 5.76
C GLU A 93 19.06 32.63 5.03
N LYS A 94 19.79 31.77 4.31
CA LYS A 94 20.95 32.18 3.49
C LYS A 94 20.53 33.11 2.34
N ILE A 95 19.42 32.81 1.68
CA ILE A 95 18.88 33.63 0.59
C ILE A 95 18.44 35.00 1.13
N GLU A 96 17.71 35.03 2.25
CA GLU A 96 17.31 36.28 2.90
C GLU A 96 18.53 37.14 3.25
N LYS A 97 19.56 36.57 3.86
CA LYS A 97 20.81 37.27 4.18
C LYS A 97 21.51 37.83 2.94
N ALA A 98 21.54 37.09 1.83
CA ALA A 98 22.13 37.55 0.57
C ALA A 98 21.33 38.69 -0.08
N ILE A 99 19.99 38.65 0.01
CA ILE A 99 19.13 39.72 -0.51
C ILE A 99 19.30 41.00 0.32
N VAL A 100 19.38 40.88 1.64
CA VAL A 100 19.57 42.02 2.56
C VAL A 100 20.95 42.66 2.35
N SER A 101 22.02 41.87 2.23
CA SER A 101 23.37 42.42 1.99
C SER A 101 23.52 43.10 0.63
N GLY A 102 22.81 42.63 -0.41
CA GLY A 102 22.76 43.28 -1.72
C GLY A 102 22.02 44.62 -1.76
N ARG A 103 21.18 44.93 -0.76
CA ARG A 103 20.44 46.20 -0.69
C ARG A 103 21.20 47.33 0.01
N TYR A 104 22.16 47.01 0.87
CA TYR A 104 22.94 48.03 1.62
C TYR A 104 24.32 48.35 1.02
N SER A 105 24.74 47.64 -0.04
CA SER A 105 25.96 47.94 -0.78
C SER A 105 25.61 48.64 -2.11
N GLY A 106 25.31 49.94 -2.04
CA GLY A 106 24.76 50.65 -3.21
C GLY A 106 24.85 52.17 -3.16
N GLY A 107 25.90 52.73 -2.55
CA GLY A 107 26.28 54.12 -2.77
C GLY A 107 26.89 54.27 -4.17
N ASN A 108 26.15 54.94 -5.06
CA ASN A 108 26.63 55.69 -6.22
C ASN A 108 27.64 54.98 -7.16
N SER A 109 27.15 54.24 -8.15
CA SER A 109 27.86 54.11 -9.43
C SER A 109 26.89 53.72 -10.55
N ARG A 110 26.93 54.49 -11.63
CA ARG A 110 26.19 54.31 -12.88
C ARG A 110 26.24 52.84 -13.31
N GLN A 111 25.07 52.22 -13.40
CA GLN A 111 24.88 50.87 -13.89
C GLN A 111 25.27 50.79 -15.37
N ARG A 112 26.53 50.43 -15.64
CA ARG A 112 26.86 49.73 -16.87
C ARG A 112 26.15 48.38 -16.79
N TYR A 113 25.20 48.17 -17.69
CA TYR A 113 24.47 46.92 -17.85
C TYR A 113 25.47 45.83 -18.27
N SER A 114 26.19 45.27 -17.31
CA SER A 114 26.93 44.02 -17.46
C SER A 114 25.95 42.93 -17.08
N GLY A 115 25.30 42.34 -18.09
CA GLY A 115 24.48 41.16 -17.91
C GLY A 115 25.36 40.07 -17.32
N TYR A 116 25.25 39.85 -16.01
CA TYR A 116 25.72 38.64 -15.39
C TYR A 116 24.90 37.51 -15.98
N GLN A 117 25.42 36.93 -17.06
CA GLN A 117 25.00 35.64 -17.57
C GLN A 117 25.22 34.65 -16.43
N TYR A 118 24.18 34.40 -15.64
CA TYR A 118 24.05 33.13 -14.96
C TYR A 118 24.11 32.07 -16.06
N GLN A 119 25.30 31.53 -16.30
CA GLN A 119 25.48 30.27 -17.02
C GLN A 119 24.87 29.18 -16.13
N GLN A 120 23.54 29.09 -16.15
CA GLN A 120 22.86 27.83 -15.84
C GLN A 120 23.52 26.82 -16.77
N GLN A 121 24.26 25.86 -16.21
CA GLN A 121 24.72 24.73 -17.02
C GLN A 121 23.46 24.13 -17.67
N PRO A 122 23.44 23.92 -19.00
CA PRO A 122 22.29 23.29 -19.63
C PRO A 122 22.08 21.93 -18.96
N VAL A 123 21.02 21.80 -18.17
CA VAL A 123 20.64 20.51 -17.59
C VAL A 123 20.30 19.61 -18.76
N GLU A 124 21.14 18.63 -19.02
CA GLU A 124 20.91 17.67 -20.09
C GLU A 124 19.64 16.89 -19.78
N ILE A 125 18.61 17.09 -20.59
CA ILE A 125 17.36 16.35 -20.48
C ILE A 125 17.65 14.91 -20.93
N THR A 126 17.57 13.95 -20.01
CA THR A 126 17.93 12.54 -20.27
C THR A 126 16.71 11.68 -20.60
N SER A 127 15.64 11.80 -19.83
CA SER A 127 14.38 11.08 -20.05
C SER A 127 13.25 11.67 -19.19
N PHE A 128 12.00 11.43 -19.57
CA PHE A 128 10.83 11.78 -18.76
C PHE A 128 9.87 10.62 -18.59
N ALA A 129 9.28 10.53 -17.40
CA ALA A 129 8.07 9.77 -17.16
C ALA A 129 6.88 10.38 -17.94
N PRO A 130 5.83 9.61 -18.25
CA PRO A 130 4.68 10.09 -19.01
C PRO A 130 4.03 11.36 -18.45
N GLU A 131 3.93 11.48 -17.12
CA GLU A 131 3.36 12.64 -16.43
C GLU A 131 4.20 13.91 -16.64
N ASN A 132 5.53 13.79 -16.49
CA ASN A 132 6.46 14.91 -16.64
C ASN A 132 6.54 15.37 -18.09
N LEU A 133 6.53 14.43 -19.05
CA LEU A 133 6.48 14.78 -20.46
C LEU A 133 5.15 15.46 -20.82
N ALA A 134 4.03 14.93 -20.34
CA ALA A 134 2.72 15.51 -20.58
C ALA A 134 2.64 16.97 -20.10
N GLN A 135 3.14 17.24 -18.88
CA GLN A 135 3.24 18.62 -18.35
C GLN A 135 4.10 19.51 -19.25
N ARG A 136 5.27 19.03 -19.67
CA ARG A 136 6.18 19.81 -20.54
C ARG A 136 5.57 20.12 -21.91
N LEU A 137 4.82 19.19 -22.48
CA LEU A 137 4.13 19.36 -23.76
C LEU A 137 2.78 20.09 -23.64
N GLY A 138 2.36 20.45 -22.42
CA GLY A 138 1.09 21.12 -22.15
C GLY A 138 -0.15 20.27 -22.40
N VAL A 139 -0.04 18.94 -22.22
CA VAL A 139 -1.14 17.98 -22.43
C VAL A 139 -1.41 17.16 -21.16
N THR A 140 -2.53 16.45 -21.13
CA THR A 140 -2.79 15.46 -20.07
C THR A 140 -2.08 14.13 -20.38
N GLN A 141 -1.77 13.36 -19.35
CA GLN A 141 -1.15 12.03 -19.51
C GLN A 141 -2.00 11.11 -20.39
N GLN A 142 -3.32 11.15 -20.24
CA GLN A 142 -4.23 10.37 -21.08
C GLN A 142 -4.15 10.78 -22.55
N SER A 143 -4.14 12.08 -22.84
CA SER A 143 -4.00 12.59 -24.22
C SER A 143 -2.65 12.21 -24.82
N LEU A 144 -1.58 12.24 -24.04
CA LEU A 144 -0.24 11.78 -24.46
C LEU A 144 -0.27 10.30 -24.87
N THR A 145 -0.92 9.45 -24.08
CA THR A 145 -1.08 8.02 -24.40
C THR A 145 -1.90 7.80 -25.66
N THR A 146 -3.05 8.46 -25.80
CA THR A 146 -3.88 8.36 -27.02
C THR A 146 -3.12 8.78 -28.27
N GLU A 147 -2.33 9.85 -28.18
CA GLU A 147 -1.53 10.35 -29.30
C GLU A 147 -0.41 9.38 -29.69
N TRP A 148 0.20 8.71 -28.70
CA TRP A 148 1.14 7.62 -28.97
C TRP A 148 0.46 6.42 -29.64
N GLU A 149 -0.74 6.02 -29.19
CA GLU A 149 -1.44 4.83 -29.71
C GLU A 149 -2.00 5.05 -31.12
N THR A 150 -2.38 6.28 -31.44
CA THR A 150 -3.04 6.63 -32.70
C THR A 150 -2.04 6.96 -33.81
N LYS A 151 -0.82 7.36 -33.47
CA LYS A 151 0.20 7.82 -34.44
C LYS A 151 1.30 6.79 -34.62
N THR A 152 1.91 6.80 -35.80
CA THR A 152 3.18 6.09 -35.98
C THR A 152 4.29 6.77 -35.15
N GLU A 153 5.36 6.03 -34.84
CA GLU A 153 6.48 6.54 -34.04
C GLU A 153 7.05 7.86 -34.59
N GLN A 154 7.22 7.96 -35.92
CA GLN A 154 7.75 9.16 -36.58
C GLN A 154 6.79 10.36 -36.51
N GLU A 155 5.49 10.11 -36.63
CA GLU A 155 4.46 11.14 -36.47
C GLU A 155 4.39 11.63 -35.03
N PHE A 156 4.52 10.74 -34.04
CA PHE A 156 4.57 11.11 -32.63
C PHE A 156 5.82 11.94 -32.30
N ILE A 157 6.99 11.54 -32.83
CA ILE A 157 8.24 12.31 -32.66
C ILE A 157 8.08 13.73 -33.24
N SER A 158 7.45 13.86 -34.41
CA SER A 158 7.22 15.16 -35.05
C SER A 158 6.19 16.00 -34.29
N TRP A 159 5.10 15.38 -33.83
CA TRP A 159 4.06 16.02 -33.02
C TRP A 159 4.60 16.54 -31.68
N SER A 160 5.38 15.72 -30.99
CA SER A 160 5.98 16.09 -29.69
C SER A 160 7.02 17.18 -29.87
N ARG A 161 7.81 17.14 -30.95
CA ARG A 161 8.77 18.20 -31.32
C ARG A 161 8.10 19.56 -31.48
N ASN A 162 6.96 19.62 -32.15
CA ASN A 162 6.25 20.89 -32.40
C ASN A 162 5.64 21.50 -31.13
N ARG A 163 5.47 20.70 -30.07
CA ARG A 163 4.93 21.16 -28.79
C ARG A 163 6.00 21.41 -27.73
N ASP A 164 7.16 20.78 -27.87
CA ASP A 164 8.25 20.93 -26.92
C ASP A 164 8.85 22.34 -26.97
N PRO A 165 8.96 23.06 -25.84
CA PRO A 165 9.56 24.40 -25.81
C PRO A 165 11.02 24.44 -26.31
N SER A 166 11.73 23.31 -26.27
CA SER A 166 13.09 23.16 -26.78
C SER A 166 13.15 22.50 -28.16
N SER A 167 12.00 22.30 -28.83
CA SER A 167 11.90 21.62 -30.13
C SER A 167 12.55 20.23 -30.13
N LEU A 168 12.45 19.51 -29.02
CA LEU A 168 12.91 18.12 -28.91
C LEU A 168 11.78 17.17 -29.29
N GLY A 169 12.07 16.24 -30.21
CA GLY A 169 11.16 15.11 -30.46
C GLY A 169 11.32 14.06 -29.37
N TRP A 170 10.25 13.35 -29.04
CA TRP A 170 10.24 12.37 -27.95
C TRP A 170 9.86 10.98 -28.45
N LYS A 171 10.55 9.95 -27.96
CA LYS A 171 10.28 8.55 -28.28
C LYS A 171 10.05 7.75 -27.00
N LEU A 172 8.96 6.98 -26.95
CA LEU A 172 8.70 6.04 -25.87
C LEU A 172 9.58 4.80 -26.02
N ASN A 173 10.28 4.41 -24.95
CA ASN A 173 10.85 3.08 -24.83
C ASN A 173 9.87 2.17 -24.11
N VAL A 174 9.35 1.15 -24.81
CA VAL A 174 8.31 0.25 -24.27
C VAL A 174 8.84 -0.61 -23.12
N LYS A 175 10.16 -0.81 -23.01
CA LYS A 175 10.75 -1.68 -21.97
C LYS A 175 10.73 -1.05 -20.57
N ASP A 176 10.90 0.26 -20.47
CA ASP A 176 10.97 1.00 -19.21
C ASP A 176 9.82 2.01 -19.04
N GLY A 177 9.02 2.24 -20.09
CA GLY A 177 7.91 3.18 -20.07
C GLY A 177 8.34 4.66 -20.05
N LEU A 178 9.62 4.96 -20.33
CA LEU A 178 10.16 6.30 -20.32
C LEU A 178 10.27 6.89 -21.73
N TYR A 179 10.11 8.21 -21.81
CA TYR A 179 10.29 8.96 -23.03
C TYR A 179 11.71 9.53 -23.10
N TYR A 180 12.39 9.26 -24.20
CA TYR A 180 13.75 9.73 -24.47
C TYR A 180 13.73 10.80 -25.58
N PRO A 181 14.55 11.86 -25.45
CA PRO A 181 14.64 12.89 -26.47
C PRO A 181 15.39 12.36 -27.70
N VAL A 182 14.81 12.58 -28.87
CA VAL A 182 15.38 12.28 -30.17
C VAL A 182 15.94 13.58 -30.75
N ARG A 183 17.26 13.73 -30.70
CA ARG A 183 17.99 14.79 -31.39
C ARG A 183 18.16 14.38 -32.85
N GLN A 184 17.81 15.28 -33.79
CA GLN A 184 18.16 15.16 -35.20
C GLN A 184 19.46 15.90 -35.47
#